data_AF-A0A944VK84-F1
#
_entry.id   AF-A0A944VK84-F1
#
_cell.length_a   1.000
_cell.length_b   1.000
_cell.length_c   1.000
_cell.angle_alpha   90.00
_cell.angle_beta   90.00
_cell.angle_gamma   90.00
#
_symmetry.space_group_name_H-M   'P 1'
#
loop_
_entity.id
_entity.type
_entity.pdbx_description
1 polymer ?
#
loop_
_entity_poly.entity_id
_entity_poly.type
_entity_poly.pdbx_seq_one_letter_code
_entity_poly.pdbx_strand_id
1 'polypeptide(L)'
;MIIPVVTKDMIFFSKIKSLASLEDRIIHINSIGILDKLDCEEKIDVLIVDLSFNLTEQIQKFLIGKASLGYYPHIQTALKEKGEDLNLTRIVTRNQLIKKYKKILNELKKRV
;
A
#
# COMPACT_ATOMS: atom_id res chain seq x y z
N MET A 1 1.81 -12.81 5.84
CA MET A 1 1.38 -11.40 5.98
C MET A 1 0.29 -11.11 4.96
N ILE A 2 -0.81 -10.48 5.34
CA ILE A 2 -1.84 -10.04 4.39
C ILE A 2 -1.52 -8.61 3.96
N ILE A 3 -1.24 -8.45 2.67
CA ILE A 3 -0.82 -7.17 2.07
C ILE A 3 -1.77 -6.81 0.92
N PRO A 4 -2.81 -6.02 1.18
CA PRO A 4 -3.62 -5.45 0.13
C PRO A 4 -2.83 -4.33 -0.58
N VAL A 5 -2.90 -4.34 -1.91
CA VAL A 5 -2.25 -3.35 -2.78
C VAL A 5 -3.34 -2.62 -3.56
N VAL A 6 -3.60 -1.39 -3.14
CA VAL A 6 -4.60 -0.49 -3.74
C VAL A 6 -3.99 0.20 -4.95
N THR A 7 -4.26 -0.31 -6.14
CA THR A 7 -3.73 0.25 -7.39
C THR A 7 -4.60 -0.14 -8.59
N LYS A 8 -4.58 0.68 -9.63
CA LYS A 8 -5.12 0.33 -10.96
C LYS A 8 -4.07 -0.30 -11.89
N ASP A 9 -2.78 -0.23 -11.54
CA ASP A 9 -1.68 -0.69 -12.39
C ASP A 9 -1.41 -2.19 -12.15
N MET A 10 -1.93 -3.03 -13.04
CA MET A 10 -1.73 -4.48 -13.01
C MET A 10 -0.27 -4.91 -13.20
N ILE A 11 0.52 -4.13 -13.95
CA ILE A 11 1.95 -4.42 -14.17
C ILE A 11 2.70 -4.17 -12.86
N PHE A 12 2.40 -3.05 -12.19
CA PHE A 12 2.95 -2.75 -10.89
C PHE A 12 2.55 -3.80 -9.84
N PHE A 13 1.27 -4.14 -9.77
CA PHE A 13 0.76 -5.17 -8.86
C PHE A 13 1.51 -6.50 -9.05
N SER A 14 1.63 -6.96 -10.30
CA SER A 14 2.36 -8.18 -10.63
C SER A 14 3.82 -8.12 -10.20
N LYS A 15 4.46 -6.95 -10.35
CA LYS A 15 5.83 -6.73 -9.88
C LYS A 15 5.94 -6.84 -8.36
N ILE A 16 5.03 -6.23 -7.60
CA ILE A 16 4.98 -6.34 -6.14
C ILE A 16 4.77 -7.80 -5.71
N LYS A 17 3.81 -8.49 -6.33
CA LYS A 17 3.55 -9.90 -6.07
C LYS A 17 4.79 -10.77 -6.30
N SER A 18 5.60 -10.49 -7.33
CA SER A 18 6.85 -11.21 -7.59
C SER A 18 7.97 -10.97 -6.56
N LEU A 19 7.90 -9.88 -5.80
CA LEU A 19 8.90 -9.53 -4.77
C LEU A 19 8.55 -10.07 -3.38
N ALA A 20 7.30 -10.49 -3.20
CA ALA A 20 6.76 -11.01 -1.97
C ALA A 20 7.35 -12.38 -1.61
N SER A 21 7.40 -12.69 -0.31
CA SER A 21 7.76 -14.05 0.13
C SER A 21 6.59 -15.00 -0.07
N LEU A 22 6.84 -16.32 -0.01
CA LEU A 22 5.79 -17.34 -0.14
C LEU A 22 4.72 -17.25 0.96
N GLU A 23 5.07 -16.67 2.12
CA GLU A 23 4.19 -16.48 3.27
C GLU A 23 3.37 -15.18 3.18
N ASP A 24 3.67 -14.32 2.21
CA ASP A 24 2.96 -13.07 1.98
C ASP A 24 1.79 -13.30 1.03
N ARG A 25 0.58 -13.04 1.53
CA ARG A 25 -0.65 -13.03 0.73
C ARG A 25 -0.87 -11.62 0.18
N ILE A 26 -0.46 -11.43 -1.06
CA ILE A 26 -0.61 -10.16 -1.79
C ILE A 26 -1.97 -10.13 -2.49
N ILE A 27 -2.82 -9.16 -2.15
CA ILE A 27 -4.20 -9.05 -2.65
C ILE A 27 -4.32 -7.77 -3.48
N HIS A 28 -4.83 -7.87 -4.70
CA HIS A 28 -5.08 -6.70 -5.54
C HIS A 28 -6.38 -6.02 -5.13
N ILE A 29 -6.31 -4.72 -4.85
CA ILE A 29 -7.48 -3.89 -4.53
C ILE A 29 -7.65 -2.86 -5.65
N ASN A 30 -8.60 -3.14 -6.55
CA ASN A 30 -9.00 -2.23 -7.63
C ASN A 30 -10.31 -1.49 -7.35
N SER A 31 -11.00 -1.84 -6.25
CA SER A 31 -12.25 -1.25 -5.82
C SER A 31 -12.35 -1.31 -4.29
N ILE A 32 -13.08 -0.35 -3.70
CA ILE A 32 -13.17 -0.23 -2.25
C ILE A 32 -13.93 -1.40 -1.62
N GLY A 33 -14.92 -1.97 -2.33
CA GLY A 33 -15.71 -3.09 -1.83
C GLY A 33 -14.91 -4.36 -1.57
N ILE A 34 -13.78 -4.55 -2.26
CA ILE A 34 -12.86 -5.66 -1.95
C ILE A 34 -12.13 -5.39 -0.64
N LEU A 35 -11.70 -4.13 -0.43
CA LEU A 35 -11.01 -3.74 0.80
C LEU A 35 -11.96 -3.77 2.01
N ASP A 36 -13.21 -3.34 1.85
CA ASP A 36 -14.25 -3.45 2.87
C ASP A 36 -14.45 -4.89 3.35
N LYS A 37 -14.59 -5.84 2.43
CA LYS A 37 -14.73 -7.26 2.79
C LYS A 37 -13.48 -7.78 3.51
N LEU A 38 -12.31 -7.46 2.97
CA LEU A 38 -11.05 -7.92 3.53
C LEU A 38 -10.79 -7.38 4.94
N ASP A 39 -11.11 -6.11 5.20
CA ASP A 39 -10.94 -5.47 6.51
C ASP A 39 -11.87 -6.05 7.59
N CYS A 40 -13.06 -6.52 7.17
CA CYS A 40 -14.00 -7.21 8.06
C CYS A 40 -13.59 -8.65 8.37
N GLU A 41 -13.01 -9.35 7.40
CA GLU A 41 -12.75 -10.79 7.47
C GLU A 41 -11.35 -11.12 8.00
N GLU A 42 -10.37 -10.24 7.76
CA GLU A 42 -8.96 -10.54 7.99
C GLU A 42 -8.20 -9.38 8.63
N LYS A 43 -7.21 -9.71 9.46
CA LYS A 43 -6.29 -8.71 10.00
C LYS A 43 -5.28 -8.30 8.92
N ILE A 44 -5.46 -7.11 8.36
CA ILE A 44 -4.51 -6.50 7.42
C ILE A 44 -3.24 -6.09 8.17
N ASP A 45 -2.09 -6.59 7.72
CA ASP A 45 -0.80 -6.27 8.32
C ASP A 45 -0.20 -4.97 7.74
N VAL A 46 -0.21 -4.83 6.41
CA VAL A 46 0.35 -3.65 5.71
C VAL A 46 -0.54 -3.30 4.52
N LEU A 47 -1.02 -2.05 4.45
CA LEU A 47 -1.75 -1.54 3.30
C LEU A 47 -0.82 -0.75 2.36
N ILE A 48 -0.65 -1.20 1.12
CA ILE A 48 0.12 -0.47 0.10
C ILE A 48 -0.85 0.32 -0.79
N VAL A 49 -0.59 1.61 -0.97
CA VAL A 49 -1.51 2.56 -1.61
C VAL A 49 -0.82 3.29 -2.76
N ASP A 50 -1.43 3.22 -3.94
CA ASP A 50 -1.10 4.08 -5.07
C ASP A 50 -1.70 5.47 -4.89
N LEU A 51 -0.88 6.46 -4.54
CA LEU A 51 -1.35 7.82 -4.28
C LEU A 51 -1.93 8.51 -5.52
N SER A 52 -1.53 8.04 -6.71
CA SER A 52 -2.08 8.52 -8.00
C SER A 52 -3.46 7.96 -8.30
N PHE A 53 -3.96 7.01 -7.51
CA PHE A 53 -5.26 6.41 -7.70
C PHE A 53 -6.35 7.18 -6.95
N ASN A 54 -7.45 7.50 -7.62
CA ASN A 54 -8.53 8.31 -7.06
C ASN A 54 -9.27 7.65 -5.89
N LEU A 55 -9.15 6.33 -5.68
CA LEU A 55 -9.72 5.66 -4.50
C LEU A 55 -9.06 6.08 -3.17
N THR A 56 -7.95 6.79 -3.24
CA THR A 56 -7.12 7.17 -2.09
C THR A 56 -7.82 8.08 -1.07
N GLU A 57 -8.95 8.72 -1.40
CA GLU A 57 -9.75 9.45 -0.40
C GLU A 57 -10.65 8.52 0.42
N GLN A 58 -11.08 7.41 -0.17
CA GLN A 58 -11.97 6.44 0.49
C GLN A 58 -11.20 5.48 1.40
N ILE A 59 -9.88 5.40 1.25
CA ILE A 59 -9.06 4.48 2.05
C ILE A 59 -8.82 4.96 3.49
N GLN A 60 -9.12 6.23 3.82
CA GLN A 60 -8.69 6.83 5.09
C GLN A 60 -9.18 6.04 6.32
N LYS A 61 -10.43 5.56 6.29
CA LYS A 61 -11.01 4.73 7.36
C LYS A 61 -10.22 3.42 7.58
N PHE A 62 -9.60 2.88 6.54
CA PHE A 62 -8.85 1.62 6.61
C PHE A 62 -7.43 1.80 7.14
N LEU A 63 -6.90 3.03 7.10
CA LEU A 63 -5.55 3.35 7.57
C LEU A 63 -5.44 3.36 9.10
N ILE A 64 -6.56 3.52 9.81
CA ILE A 64 -6.59 3.64 11.27
C ILE A 64 -6.04 2.35 11.90
N GLY A 65 -4.97 2.51 12.70
CA GLY A 65 -4.34 1.41 13.44
C GLY A 65 -3.57 0.41 12.57
N LYS A 66 -3.28 0.74 11.30
CA LYS A 66 -2.59 -0.15 10.37
C LYS A 66 -1.29 0.46 9.86
N ALA A 67 -0.28 -0.39 9.65
CA ALA A 67 0.89 0.03 8.88
C ALA A 67 0.47 0.30 7.43
N SER A 68 0.86 1.46 6.93
CA SER A 68 0.48 1.90 5.58
C SER A 68 1.65 2.48 4.80
N LEU A 69 1.67 2.21 3.51
CA LEU A 69 2.72 2.61 2.60
C LEU A 69 2.14 3.27 1.36
N GLY A 70 2.28 4.58 1.27
CA GLY A 70 1.98 5.33 0.06
C GLY A 70 3.12 5.23 -0.95
N TYR A 71 2.79 5.02 -2.22
CA TYR A 71 3.73 5.20 -3.30
C TYR A 71 3.20 6.12 -4.40
N TYR A 72 4.12 6.81 -5.07
CA TYR A 72 3.81 7.73 -6.16
C TYR A 72 4.87 7.69 -7.27
N PRO A 73 4.53 8.08 -8.52
CA PRO A 73 5.52 8.32 -9.57
C PRO A 73 6.45 9.48 -9.17
N HIS A 74 7.76 9.36 -9.40
CA HIS A 74 8.74 10.36 -8.97
C HIS A 74 8.42 11.80 -9.45
N ILE A 75 7.74 11.92 -10.58
CA ILE A 75 7.44 13.19 -11.27
C ILE A 75 6.32 13.98 -10.58
N GLN A 76 5.59 13.39 -9.63
CA GLN A 76 4.42 14.01 -9.01
C GLN A 76 4.61 14.22 -7.50
N THR A 77 5.42 15.20 -7.12
CA THR A 77 5.69 15.53 -5.70
C THR A 77 4.45 15.96 -4.92
N ALA A 78 3.44 16.54 -5.57
CA ALA A 78 2.14 16.84 -4.94
C ALA A 78 1.45 15.59 -4.36
N LEU A 79 1.74 14.40 -4.89
CA LEU A 79 1.24 13.15 -4.31
C LEU A 79 1.93 12.79 -2.99
N LYS A 80 3.14 13.30 -2.75
CA LYS A 80 3.82 13.13 -1.45
C LYS A 80 3.03 13.83 -0.35
N GLU A 81 2.63 15.08 -0.59
CA GLU A 81 1.82 15.89 0.34
C GLU A 81 0.49 15.19 0.62
N LYS A 82 -0.19 14.68 -0.43
CA LYS A 82 -1.39 13.85 -0.27
C LYS A 82 -1.18 12.64 0.65
N GLY A 83 -0.02 11.98 0.55
CA GLY A 83 0.31 10.86 1.44
C GLY A 83 0.54 11.30 2.89
N GLU A 84 1.06 12.50 3.10
CA GLU A 84 1.28 13.11 4.42
C GLU A 84 -0.07 13.47 5.05
N ASP A 85 -0.99 14.07 4.29
CA ASP A 85 -2.36 14.40 4.74
C ASP A 85 -3.15 13.16 5.17
N LEU A 86 -2.88 12.01 4.54
CA LEU A 86 -3.48 10.71 4.87
C LEU A 86 -2.82 10.03 6.08
N ASN A 87 -1.82 10.65 6.71
CA ASN A 87 -1.06 10.10 7.82
C ASN A 87 -0.48 8.70 7.54
N LEU A 88 0.00 8.47 6.31
CA LEU A 88 0.59 7.18 5.96
C LEU A 88 1.87 6.93 6.75
N THR A 89 2.06 5.71 7.23
CA THR A 89 3.23 5.34 8.05
C THR A 89 4.53 5.58 7.28
N ARG A 90 4.50 5.42 5.96
CA ARG A 90 5.62 5.72 5.08
C ARG A 90 5.15 6.12 3.69
N ILE A 91 5.91 7.01 3.05
CA ILE A 91 5.67 7.46 1.68
C ILE A 91 6.98 7.32 0.90
N VAL A 92 6.94 6.70 -0.28
CA VAL A 92 8.11 6.46 -1.13
C VAL A 92 7.77 6.63 -2.60
N THR A 93 8.78 6.82 -3.46
CA THR A 93 8.55 6.71 -4.91
C THR A 93 8.33 5.25 -5.32
N ARG A 94 7.62 5.00 -6.42
CA ARG A 94 7.45 3.67 -7.04
C ARG A 94 8.78 2.93 -7.19
N ASN A 95 9.82 3.62 -7.67
CA ASN A 95 11.15 3.04 -7.88
C ASN A 95 11.82 2.65 -6.56
N GLN A 96 11.68 3.48 -5.52
CA GLN A 96 12.20 3.15 -4.19
C GLN A 96 11.47 1.94 -3.60
N LEU A 97 10.14 1.85 -3.78
CA LEU A 97 9.36 0.70 -3.34
C LEU A 97 9.87 -0.60 -3.98
N ILE A 98 10.00 -0.63 -5.31
CA ILE A 98 10.49 -1.82 -6.02
C ILE A 98 11.90 -2.21 -5.56
N LYS A 99 12.82 -1.24 -5.44
CA LYS A 99 14.22 -1.52 -5.08
C LYS A 99 14.40 -1.92 -3.62
N LYS A 100 13.57 -1.41 -2.70
CA LYS A 100 13.74 -1.57 -1.26
C LYS A 100 12.58 -2.31 -0.59
N TYR A 101 11.75 -3.03 -1.35
CA TYR A 101 10.50 -3.66 -0.90
C TYR A 101 10.63 -4.40 0.44
N LYS A 102 11.52 -5.40 0.53
CA LYS A 102 11.71 -6.20 1.75
C LYS A 102 12.15 -5.35 2.95
N LYS A 103 13.08 -4.42 2.73
CA LYS A 103 13.55 -3.49 3.77
C LYS A 103 12.42 -2.60 4.29
N ILE A 104 11.61 -2.06 3.37
CA ILE A 104 10.48 -1.21 3.73
C ILE A 104 9.45 -1.97 4.56
N LEU A 105 9.07 -3.18 4.13
CA LEU A 105 8.12 -4.00 4.87
C LEU A 105 8.64 -4.38 6.27
N ASN A 106 9.91 -4.74 6.39
CA ASN A 106 10.50 -5.05 7.70
C ASN A 106 10.54 -3.83 8.63
N GLU A 107 10.73 -2.62 8.11
CA GLU A 107 10.67 -1.39 8.90
C GLU A 107 9.24 -1.08 9.36
N LEU A 108 8.22 -1.37 8.54
CA LEU A 108 6.81 -1.19 8.90
C LEU A 108 6.37 -2.18 9.98
N LYS A 109 6.79 -3.45 9.89
CA LYS A 109 6.51 -4.49 10.89
C LYS A 109 7.01 -4.16 12.30
N LYS A 110 8.08 -3.38 12.42
CA LYS A 110 8.68 -3.01 13.72
C LYS A 110 7.96 -1.85 14.43
N ARG A 111 7.02 -1.18 13.75
CA ARG A 111 6.33 0.02 14.24
C ARG A 111 4.89 -0.23 14.70
N VAL A 112 4.40 -1.46 14.53
CA VAL A 112 3.08 -1.94 14.97
C VAL A 112 3.29 -2.99 16.05
#